data_AF-A0A7W6VF20-F1
#
_entry.id   AF-A0A7W6VF20-F1
#
_cell.length_a   1.000
_cell.length_b   1.000
_cell.length_c   1.000
_cell.angle_alpha   90.00
_cell.angle_beta   90.00
_cell.angle_gamma   90.00
#
_symmetry.space_group_name_H-M   'P 1'
#
loop_
_entity.id
_entity.type
_entity.pdbx_description
1 polymer ?
#
loop_
_entity_poly.entity_id
_entity_poly.type
_entity_poly.pdbx_seq_one_letter_code
_entity_poly.pdbx_strand_id
1 'polypeptide(L)'
;MQIYGHRPFQDEPDPRPLPEEPVVQSALTAMFDALFEMLGDTRLEPDLEDLLWSTVNLFHRAGERIQRELQRNEDSQRNGQREQDGSEVKSVELERLVAEGITLLERRNAFEFMRAYAGDHFEANAARHGGRGRAPRSATPT
;
A
#
# COMPACT_ATOMS: atom_id res chain seq x y z
N MET A 1 -23.73 -1.25 1.01
CA MET A 1 -22.28 -1.47 1.22
C MET A 1 -22.08 -2.51 2.29
N GLN A 2 -21.73 -3.74 1.92
CA GLN A 2 -21.31 -4.74 2.90
C GLN A 2 -19.85 -4.44 3.26
N ILE A 3 -19.62 -4.05 4.51
CA ILE A 3 -18.27 -4.03 5.08
C ILE A 3 -17.94 -5.49 5.38
N TYR A 4 -17.26 -6.13 4.44
CA TYR A 4 -16.72 -7.47 4.67
C TYR A 4 -15.55 -7.33 5.63
N GLY A 5 -15.81 -7.60 6.91
CA GLY A 5 -14.76 -7.88 7.86
C GLY A 5 -13.95 -9.05 7.32
N HIS A 6 -12.70 -8.77 6.95
CA HIS A 6 -11.67 -9.78 6.76
C HIS A 6 -11.77 -10.78 7.91
N ARG A 7 -12.21 -12.00 7.63
CA ARG A 7 -12.09 -13.13 8.56
C ARG A 7 -10.87 -13.90 8.12
N PRO A 8 -9.67 -13.61 8.66
CA PRO A 8 -8.55 -14.49 8.39
C PRO A 8 -8.89 -15.88 8.94
N PHE A 9 -8.42 -16.93 8.25
CA PHE A 9 -8.40 -18.32 8.72
C PHE A 9 -9.64 -19.21 8.48
N GLN A 10 -10.38 -19.04 7.38
CA GLN A 10 -11.14 -20.16 6.79
C GLN A 10 -10.41 -20.67 5.52
N ASP A 11 -9.37 -21.45 5.80
CA ASP A 11 -8.66 -22.47 5.01
C ASP A 11 -8.22 -22.25 3.55
N GLU A 12 -8.65 -21.21 2.85
CA GLU A 12 -8.18 -20.91 1.48
C GLU A 12 -7.79 -19.43 1.33
N PRO A 13 -6.72 -19.12 0.56
CA PRO A 13 -6.40 -17.75 0.17
C PRO A 13 -7.60 -17.08 -0.50
N ASP A 14 -7.80 -15.78 -0.24
CA ASP A 14 -8.84 -15.01 -0.92
C ASP A 14 -8.58 -15.04 -2.44
N PRO A 15 -9.47 -15.62 -3.26
CA PRO A 15 -9.21 -15.84 -4.68
C PRO A 15 -9.39 -14.58 -5.53
N ARG A 16 -9.80 -13.46 -4.94
CA ARG A 16 -10.05 -12.23 -5.67
C ARG A 16 -8.72 -11.60 -6.12
N PRO A 17 -8.62 -11.15 -7.38
CA PRO A 17 -7.39 -10.54 -7.87
C PRO A 17 -7.14 -9.19 -7.21
N LEU A 18 -5.87 -8.82 -7.14
CA LEU A 18 -5.47 -7.43 -6.88
C LEU A 18 -5.92 -6.51 -8.02
N PRO A 19 -6.12 -5.22 -7.77
CA PRO A 19 -6.43 -4.28 -8.84
C PRO A 19 -5.25 -4.19 -9.82
N GLU A 20 -5.57 -4.18 -11.12
CA GLU A 20 -4.57 -4.03 -12.17
C GLU A 20 -3.91 -2.65 -12.11
N GLU A 21 -2.61 -2.58 -12.37
CA GLU A 21 -1.84 -1.33 -12.33
C GLU A 21 -2.48 -0.18 -13.14
N PRO A 22 -2.95 -0.37 -14.39
CA PRO A 22 -3.58 0.71 -15.16
C PRO A 22 -4.86 1.27 -14.51
N VAL A 23 -5.63 0.41 -13.83
CA VAL A 23 -6.85 0.82 -13.10
C VAL A 23 -6.45 1.66 -11.89
N VAL A 24 -5.43 1.22 -11.15
CA VAL A 24 -4.89 1.95 -10.00
C VAL A 24 -4.36 3.32 -10.43
N GLN A 25 -3.57 3.36 -11.50
CA GLN A 25 -3.00 4.59 -12.04
C GLN A 25 -4.10 5.60 -12.40
N SER A 26 -5.07 5.17 -13.23
CA SER A 26 -6.18 6.02 -13.65
C SER A 26 -7.00 6.54 -12.46
N ALA A 27 -7.27 5.69 -11.47
CA ALA A 27 -8.00 6.10 -10.28
C ALA A 27 -7.22 7.10 -9.43
N LEU A 28 -5.91 6.90 -9.24
CA LEU A 28 -5.06 7.83 -8.49
C LEU A 28 -4.93 9.18 -9.18
N THR A 29 -4.75 9.21 -10.51
CA THR A 29 -4.79 10.45 -11.28
C THR A 29 -6.10 11.20 -11.05
N ALA A 30 -7.24 10.52 -11.19
CA ALA A 30 -8.56 11.14 -10.99
C ALA A 30 -8.75 11.67 -9.55
N MET A 31 -8.23 10.96 -8.54
CA MET A 31 -8.26 11.43 -7.16
C MET A 31 -7.45 12.72 -6.96
N PHE A 32 -6.26 12.81 -7.57
CA PHE A 32 -5.44 14.01 -7.50
C PHE A 32 -6.12 15.17 -8.24
N ASP A 33 -6.64 14.93 -9.44
CA ASP A 33 -7.35 15.95 -10.23
C ASP A 33 -8.57 16.49 -9.46
N ALA A 34 -9.35 15.62 -8.82
CA ALA A 34 -10.49 16.04 -8.00
C ALA A 34 -10.07 16.93 -6.80
N LEU A 35 -8.91 16.67 -6.18
CA LEU A 35 -8.38 17.54 -5.12
C LEU A 35 -7.98 18.92 -5.67
N PHE A 36 -7.36 18.97 -6.85
CA PHE A 36 -7.06 20.22 -7.54
C PHE A 36 -8.33 20.98 -7.93
N GLU A 37 -9.32 20.32 -8.52
CA GLU A 37 -10.59 20.94 -8.93
C GLU A 37 -11.36 21.51 -7.74
N MET A 38 -11.33 20.82 -6.60
CA MET A 38 -12.07 21.23 -5.41
C MET A 38 -11.42 22.41 -4.68
N LEU A 39 -10.09 22.48 -4.65
CA LEU A 39 -9.36 23.39 -3.76
C LEU A 39 -8.52 24.44 -4.49
N GLY A 40 -8.15 24.20 -5.74
CA GLY A 40 -7.38 25.13 -6.56
C GLY A 40 -8.15 26.43 -6.80
N ASP A 41 -7.43 27.56 -6.83
CA ASP A 41 -7.99 28.91 -6.97
C ASP A 41 -9.01 29.29 -5.88
N THR A 42 -9.02 28.55 -4.77
CA THR A 42 -9.84 28.86 -3.60
C THR A 42 -8.98 29.33 -2.42
N ARG A 43 -9.63 29.80 -1.36
CA ARG A 43 -8.94 30.12 -0.09
C ARG A 43 -8.31 28.90 0.60
N LEU A 44 -8.64 27.69 0.16
CA LEU A 44 -8.12 26.43 0.69
C LEU A 44 -6.95 25.88 -0.14
N GLU A 45 -6.57 26.53 -1.25
CA GLU A 45 -5.41 26.13 -2.05
C GLU A 45 -4.11 25.96 -1.24
N PRO A 46 -3.81 26.78 -0.20
CA PRO A 46 -2.63 26.56 0.64
C PRO A 46 -2.60 25.20 1.36
N ASP A 47 -3.76 24.57 1.59
CA ASP A 47 -3.88 23.27 2.25
C ASP A 47 -3.72 22.09 1.26
N LEU A 48 -3.78 22.36 -0.05
CA LEU A 48 -3.79 21.34 -1.10
C LEU A 48 -2.52 20.48 -1.11
N GLU A 49 -1.34 21.07 -0.91
CA GLU A 49 -0.07 20.34 -0.90
C GLU A 49 -0.06 19.25 0.18
N ASP A 50 -0.47 19.60 1.40
CA ASP A 50 -0.49 18.69 2.54
C ASP A 50 -1.54 17.58 2.34
N LEU A 51 -2.67 17.88 1.69
CA LEU A 51 -3.70 16.89 1.35
C LEU A 51 -3.24 15.91 0.26
N LEU A 52 -2.57 16.39 -0.78
CA LEU A 52 -1.97 15.53 -1.80
C LEU A 52 -0.90 14.62 -1.20
N TRP A 53 -0.02 15.17 -0.36
CA TRP A 53 1.00 14.38 0.34
C TRP A 53 0.39 13.38 1.32
N SER A 54 -0.71 13.73 1.98
CA SER A 54 -1.45 12.81 2.85
C SER A 54 -1.97 11.57 2.10
N THR A 55 -2.25 11.69 0.80
CA THR A 55 -2.62 10.56 -0.06
C THR A 55 -1.44 9.60 -0.26
N VAL A 56 -0.22 10.10 -0.47
CA VAL A 56 1.01 9.28 -0.50
C VAL A 56 1.22 8.55 0.83
N ASN A 57 1.08 9.30 1.94
CA ASN A 57 1.24 8.76 3.29
C ASN A 57 0.21 7.69 3.64
N LEU A 58 -0.99 7.75 3.07
CA LEU A 58 -2.03 6.73 3.27
C LEU A 58 -1.55 5.35 2.77
N PHE A 59 -1.03 5.30 1.54
CA PHE A 59 -0.55 4.05 0.95
C PHE A 59 0.74 3.56 1.61
N HIS A 60 1.63 4.49 1.99
CA HIS A 60 2.82 4.14 2.77
C HIS A 60 2.44 3.41 4.08
N ARG A 61 1.57 4.00 4.90
CA ARG A 61 1.11 3.39 6.16
C ARG A 61 0.39 2.06 5.96
N ALA A 62 -0.38 1.92 4.88
CA ALA A 62 -1.03 0.67 4.52
C ALA A 62 0.02 -0.42 4.20
N GLY A 63 1.02 -0.10 3.37
CA GLY A 63 2.14 -0.99 3.04
C GLY A 63 2.92 -1.43 4.27
N GLU A 64 3.26 -0.50 5.17
CA GLU A 64 3.98 -0.82 6.42
C GLU A 64 3.22 -1.78 7.33
N ARG A 65 1.88 -1.65 7.40
CA ARG A 65 1.05 -2.59 8.17
C ARG A 65 1.16 -4.01 7.61
N ILE A 66 1.07 -4.16 6.29
CA ILE A 66 1.22 -5.46 5.64
C ILE A 66 2.65 -5.99 5.78
N GLN A 67 3.68 -5.12 5.69
CA GLN A 67 5.07 -5.51 5.90
C GLN A 67 5.28 -6.13 7.29
N ARG A 68 4.66 -5.57 8.34
CA ARG A 68 4.74 -6.14 9.69
C ARG A 68 4.01 -7.49 9.80
N GLU A 69 2.92 -7.68 9.06
CA GLU A 69 2.24 -8.98 8.96
C GLU A 69 3.11 -10.02 8.25
N LEU A 70 3.71 -9.64 7.11
CA LEU A 70 4.62 -10.46 6.34
C LEU A 70 5.82 -10.91 7.18
N GLN A 71 6.45 -10.01 7.94
CA GLN A 71 7.57 -10.36 8.82
C GLN A 71 7.19 -11.44 9.85
N ARG A 72 6.01 -11.34 10.47
CA ARG A 72 5.54 -12.36 11.42
C ARG A 72 5.27 -13.70 10.75
N ASN A 73 4.73 -13.67 9.52
CA ASN A 73 4.50 -14.88 8.74
C ASN A 73 5.84 -15.53 8.34
N GLU A 74 6.84 -14.76 7.91
CA GLU A 74 8.20 -15.25 7.60
C GLU A 74 8.89 -15.89 8.83
N ASP A 75 8.74 -15.30 10.01
CA ASP A 75 9.23 -15.88 11.26
C ASP A 75 8.54 -17.21 11.56
N SER A 76 7.23 -17.29 11.31
CA SER A 76 6.44 -18.51 11.48
C SER A 76 6.85 -19.59 10.47
N GLN A 77 7.09 -19.24 9.20
CA GLN A 77 7.63 -20.15 8.20
C GLN A 77 9.00 -20.69 8.63
N ARG A 78 9.90 -19.83 9.11
CA ARG A 78 11.24 -20.23 9.58
C ARG A 78 11.19 -21.20 10.75
N ASN A 79 10.27 -20.97 11.69
CA ASN A 79 10.06 -21.89 12.81
C ASN A 79 9.44 -23.21 12.32
N GLY A 80 8.41 -23.14 11.48
CA GLY A 80 7.78 -24.33 10.89
C GLY A 80 8.74 -25.20 10.09
N GLN A 81 9.71 -24.62 9.39
CA GLN A 81 10.80 -25.35 8.72
C GLN A 81 11.73 -26.06 9.69
N ARG A 82 12.07 -25.44 10.83
CA ARG A 82 12.96 -26.02 11.85
C ARG A 82 12.28 -27.15 12.63
N GLU A 83 10.96 -27.08 12.78
CA GLU A 83 10.14 -28.03 13.52
C GLU A 83 9.66 -29.21 12.67
N GLN A 84 10.08 -29.31 11.40
CA GLN A 84 9.70 -30.43 10.54
C GLN A 84 10.14 -31.77 11.16
N ASP A 85 9.19 -32.67 11.32
CA ASP A 85 9.36 -34.03 11.84
C ASP A 85 9.07 -35.11 10.79
N GLY A 86 8.76 -34.69 9.55
CA GLY A 86 8.36 -35.58 8.46
C GLY A 86 6.88 -35.94 8.44
N SER A 87 6.06 -35.39 9.35
CA SER A 87 4.60 -35.56 9.31
C SER A 87 3.96 -34.75 8.19
N GLU A 88 2.92 -35.31 7.57
CA GLU A 88 2.09 -34.60 6.60
C GLU A 88 1.44 -33.36 7.22
N VAL A 89 1.05 -33.43 8.49
CA VAL A 89 0.48 -32.30 9.23
C VAL A 89 1.42 -31.10 9.23
N LYS A 90 2.69 -31.30 9.62
CA LYS A 90 3.68 -30.20 9.65
C LYS A 90 4.04 -29.69 8.26
N SER A 91 3.97 -30.54 7.24
CA SER A 91 4.18 -30.13 5.85
C SER A 91 3.03 -29.23 5.36
N VAL A 92 1.78 -29.63 5.59
CA VAL A 92 0.59 -28.85 5.22
C VAL A 92 0.53 -27.52 5.98
N GLU A 93 0.89 -27.50 7.26
CA GLU A 93 0.99 -26.25 8.04
C GLU A 93 1.98 -25.26 7.41
N LEU A 94 3.15 -25.75 6.96
CA LEU A 94 4.15 -24.91 6.29
C LEU A 94 3.65 -24.42 4.93
N GLU A 95 3.01 -25.27 4.13
CA GLU A 95 2.43 -24.88 2.84
C GLU A 95 1.39 -23.77 2.99
N ARG A 96 0.55 -23.84 4.03
CA ARG A 96 -0.43 -22.79 4.35
C ARG A 96 0.26 -21.48 4.71
N LEU A 97 1.32 -21.52 5.52
CA LEU A 97 2.10 -20.31 5.87
C LEU A 97 2.75 -19.69 4.63
N VAL A 98 3.24 -20.51 3.70
CA VAL A 98 3.81 -20.05 2.42
C VAL A 98 2.74 -19.39 1.56
N ALA A 99 1.56 -20.00 1.41
CA ALA A 99 0.45 -19.43 0.63
C ALA A 99 -0.01 -18.07 1.21
N GLU A 100 -0.08 -17.97 2.55
CA GLU A 100 -0.36 -16.70 3.23
C GLU A 100 0.75 -15.67 2.98
N GLY A 101 2.01 -16.07 3.05
CA GLY A 101 3.16 -15.22 2.78
C GLY A 101 3.13 -14.63 1.36
N ILE A 102 2.76 -15.45 0.36
CA ILE A 102 2.58 -14.99 -1.03
C ILE A 102 1.49 -13.91 -1.09
N THR A 103 0.33 -14.16 -0.49
CA THR A 103 -0.77 -13.18 -0.45
C THR A 103 -0.36 -11.87 0.21
N LEU A 104 0.39 -11.93 1.32
CA LEU A 104 0.90 -10.75 2.03
C LEU A 104 1.92 -9.97 1.17
N LEU A 105 2.81 -10.67 0.47
CA LEU A 105 3.80 -10.07 -0.42
C LEU A 105 3.12 -9.32 -1.58
N GLU A 106 2.15 -9.95 -2.23
CA GLU A 106 1.37 -9.35 -3.32
C GLU A 106 0.63 -8.09 -2.86
N ARG A 107 -0.04 -8.15 -1.70
CA ARG A 107 -0.73 -6.99 -1.09
C ARG A 107 0.23 -5.86 -0.74
N ARG A 108 1.40 -6.19 -0.19
CA ARG A 108 2.45 -5.21 0.14
C ARG A 108 2.96 -4.52 -1.12
N ASN A 109 3.24 -5.28 -2.17
CA ASN A 109 3.71 -4.74 -3.46
C ASN A 109 2.66 -3.83 -4.10
N ALA A 110 1.36 -4.18 -4.05
CA ALA A 110 0.30 -3.31 -4.55
C ALA A 110 0.25 -1.95 -3.85
N PHE A 111 0.39 -1.92 -2.52
CA PHE A 111 0.43 -0.66 -1.78
C PHE A 111 1.72 0.14 -2.01
N GLU A 112 2.86 -0.54 -2.21
CA GLU A 112 4.09 0.14 -2.60
C GLU A 112 3.99 0.79 -3.98
N PHE A 113 3.39 0.10 -4.95
CA PHE A 113 3.10 0.66 -6.26
C PHE A 113 2.20 1.90 -6.15
N MET A 114 1.10 1.82 -5.40
CA MET A 114 0.19 2.95 -5.18
C MET A 114 0.92 4.15 -4.55
N ARG A 115 1.76 3.90 -3.54
CA ARG A 115 2.57 4.94 -2.90
C ARG A 115 3.53 5.59 -3.90
N ALA A 116 4.28 4.79 -4.66
CA ALA A 116 5.25 5.29 -5.62
C ALA A 116 4.56 6.13 -6.69
N TYR A 117 3.49 5.60 -7.29
CA TYR A 117 2.74 6.32 -8.32
C TYR A 117 2.12 7.62 -7.79
N ALA A 118 1.54 7.61 -6.58
CA ALA A 118 1.02 8.83 -5.96
C ALA A 118 2.15 9.85 -5.66
N GLY A 119 3.35 9.38 -5.30
CA GLY A 119 4.54 10.21 -5.11
C GLY A 119 4.97 10.89 -6.40
N ASP A 120 5.13 10.13 -7.48
CA ASP A 120 5.47 10.66 -8.80
C ASP A 120 4.45 11.69 -9.28
N HIS A 121 3.15 11.41 -9.05
CA HIS A 121 2.08 12.32 -9.44
C HIS A 121 2.05 13.61 -8.60
N PHE A 122 2.38 13.52 -7.30
CA PHE A 122 2.58 14.68 -6.44
C PHE A 122 3.73 15.55 -6.94
N GLU A 123 4.89 14.96 -7.22
CA GLU A 123 6.07 15.68 -7.71
C GLU A 123 5.81 16.37 -9.05
N ALA A 124 5.18 15.66 -10.00
CA ALA A 124 4.82 16.19 -11.31
C ALA A 124 3.86 17.40 -11.21
N ASN A 125 2.90 17.35 -10.28
CA ASN A 125 1.94 18.44 -10.09
C ASN A 125 2.48 19.60 -9.24
N ALA A 126 3.34 19.31 -8.25
CA ALA A 126 4.06 20.33 -7.49
C ALA A 126 4.95 21.17 -8.41
N ALA A 127 5.58 20.57 -9.43
CA ALA A 127 6.34 21.30 -10.44
C ALA A 127 5.48 22.25 -11.29
N ARG A 128 4.22 21.88 -11.57
CA ARG A 128 3.29 22.67 -12.40
C ARG A 128 2.68 23.87 -11.65
N HIS A 129 2.40 23.70 -10.35
CA HIS A 129 1.74 24.73 -9.52
C HIS A 129 2.74 25.51 -8.64
N GLY A 130 3.91 24.93 -8.34
CA GLY A 130 4.97 25.50 -7.51
C GLY A 130 5.87 26.53 -8.19
N GLY A 131 5.55 26.96 -9.42
CA GLY A 131 6.25 28.06 -10.12
C GLY A 131 6.16 29.42 -9.40
N ARG A 132 5.37 29.54 -8.33
CA ARG A 132 5.36 30.70 -7.43
C ARG A 132 5.83 30.33 -6.03
N GLY A 133 7.07 29.84 -5.95
CA GLY A 133 7.88 29.88 -4.74
C GLY A 133 7.75 28.64 -3.86
N ARG A 134 8.71 27.72 -4.00
CA ARG A 134 9.13 26.92 -2.86
C ARG A 134 10.61 26.58 -2.92
N ALA A 135 11.31 26.97 -1.86
CA ALA A 135 12.64 26.49 -1.53
C ALA A 135 12.58 25.00 -1.11
N PRO A 136 13.63 24.21 -1.34
CA PRO A 136 13.62 22.77 -1.08
C PRO A 136 13.45 22.49 0.41
N ARG A 137 12.42 21.71 0.77
CA ARG A 137 12.31 21.14 2.11
C ARG A 137 13.23 19.92 2.18
N SER A 138 14.27 20.04 2.99
CA SER A 138 15.21 18.99 3.32
C SER A 138 14.48 17.74 3.82
N ALA A 139 14.82 16.59 3.24
CA ALA A 139 14.47 15.28 3.73
C ALA A 139 14.75 15.17 5.22
N THR A 140 13.75 14.77 6.01
CA THR A 140 13.99 14.35 7.39
C THR A 140 13.97 12.82 7.38
N PRO A 141 15.08 12.14 7.74
CA PRO A 141 15.10 10.71 7.91
C PRO A 141 14.60 10.36 9.32
N THR A 142 13.58 9.53 9.44
CA THR A 142 13.49 8.54 10.54
C THR A 142 12.63 7.37 10.07
#